data_AF-A0A0G4FLN1-F1
#
_entry.id   AF-A0A0G4FLN1-F1
#
_cell.length_a   1.000
_cell.length_b   1.000
_cell.length_c   1.000
_cell.angle_alpha   90.00
_cell.angle_beta   90.00
_cell.angle_gamma   90.00
#
_symmetry.space_group_name_H-M   'P 1'
#
loop_
_entity.id
_entity.type
_entity.pdbx_description
1 polymer ?
#
loop_
_entity_poly.entity_id
_entity_poly.type
_entity_poly.pdbx_seq_one_letter_code
_entity_poly.pdbx_strand_id
1 'polypeptide(L)'
;MAKLFIEVTPPIRAFLRKSSSASRQCLAHSPNTPATVELDHLIQLVEEHNAPLPARHHVKLHELMDGAGVVRRSTEGDGEENLSEMDRLRRRREEAAYQRSIHKVTASGSAGGGGGGVLGGETVQQYRGSLALAGNFILCLVGSFLAGYYLCVYLEVESITTRALVSACFAFVCLLMEVVLFIIFEEKQRAWELKRQKDKERAAQRRSKKAAGGGGQMNGPVSSMGEATEVAAVGAAELRRRGGGGEEGGEE
;
A
#
# COMPACT_ATOMS: atom_id res chain seq x y z
N MET A 1 -21.82 -2.88 7.12
CA MET A 1 -20.74 -1.96 7.52
C MET A 1 -20.31 -2.32 8.94
N ALA A 2 -19.01 -2.25 9.26
CA ALA A 2 -18.57 -2.58 10.62
C ALA A 2 -19.04 -1.50 11.61
N LYS A 3 -19.86 -1.89 12.58
CA LYS A 3 -20.34 -0.99 13.64
C LYS A 3 -19.28 -0.90 14.73
N LEU A 4 -18.84 0.32 15.00
CA LEU A 4 -17.84 0.62 16.02
C LEU A 4 -18.54 1.08 17.29
N PHE A 5 -18.34 0.34 18.38
CA PHE A 5 -18.84 0.69 19.71
C PHE A 5 -17.69 1.22 20.56
N ILE A 6 -17.90 2.40 21.12
CA ILE A 6 -16.92 3.15 21.90
C ILE A 6 -17.41 3.26 23.34
N GLU A 7 -16.49 3.23 24.29
CA GLU A 7 -16.75 3.45 25.70
C GLU A 7 -17.24 4.90 25.95
N VAL A 8 -18.30 5.04 26.74
CA VAL A 8 -18.83 6.35 27.14
C VAL A 8 -17.98 6.94 28.27
N THR A 9 -17.04 7.81 27.88
CA THR A 9 -16.22 8.61 28.80
C THR A 9 -17.03 9.72 29.49
N PRO A 10 -16.52 10.33 30.59
CA PRO A 10 -17.17 11.46 31.24
C PRO A 10 -17.57 12.63 30.32
N PRO A 11 -16.74 13.09 29.35
CA PRO A 11 -17.14 14.17 28.43
C PRO A 11 -18.29 13.74 27.50
N ILE A 12 -18.26 12.51 26.97
CA ILE A 12 -19.36 11.96 26.16
C ILE A 12 -20.64 11.90 27.00
N ARG A 13 -20.55 11.47 28.25
CA ARG A 13 -21.70 11.42 29.17
C ARG A 13 -22.28 12.81 29.44
N ALA A 14 -21.43 13.82 29.65
CA ALA A 14 -21.86 15.19 29.85
C ALA A 14 -22.56 15.76 28.60
N PHE A 15 -22.01 15.46 27.42
CA PHE A 15 -22.61 15.82 26.13
C PHE A 15 -23.98 15.16 25.93
N LEU A 16 -24.08 13.84 26.11
CA LEU A 16 -25.32 13.08 25.93
C LEU A 16 -26.44 13.48 26.90
N ARG A 17 -26.09 14.00 28.09
CA ARG A 17 -27.07 14.57 29.03
C ARG A 17 -27.63 15.91 28.57
N LYS A 18 -26.81 16.69 27.84
CA LYS A 18 -27.16 18.01 27.32
C LYS A 18 -27.90 17.92 25.99
N SER A 19 -27.66 16.87 25.20
CA SER A 19 -28.34 16.61 23.93
C SER A 19 -29.76 16.05 24.12
N SER A 20 -30.52 16.00 23.03
CA SER A 20 -31.94 15.63 22.88
C SER A 20 -32.42 14.45 23.75
N SER A 21 -33.74 14.36 23.99
CA SER A 21 -34.40 13.26 24.70
C SER A 21 -34.10 11.87 24.12
N ALA A 22 -33.79 11.77 22.81
CA ALA A 22 -33.37 10.53 22.18
C ALA A 22 -32.03 10.00 22.73
N SER A 23 -31.07 10.89 23.03
CA SER A 23 -29.77 10.54 23.61
C SER A 23 -29.88 9.95 25.03
N ARG A 24 -30.94 10.31 25.76
CA ARG A 24 -31.20 9.78 27.11
C ARG A 24 -31.64 8.32 27.09
N GLN A 25 -32.29 7.85 26.01
CA GLN A 25 -32.68 6.45 25.87
C GLN A 25 -31.46 5.54 25.70
N CYS A 26 -30.40 6.01 25.02
CA CYS A 26 -29.14 5.28 24.88
C CYS A 26 -28.39 5.12 26.23
N LEU A 27 -28.55 6.08 27.15
CA LEU A 27 -27.97 6.02 28.50
C LEU A 27 -28.79 5.16 29.48
N ALA A 28 -30.07 4.91 29.19
CA ALA A 28 -30.98 4.20 30.08
C ALA A 28 -30.87 2.67 29.98
N HIS A 29 -30.19 2.14 28.97
CA HIS A 29 -30.04 0.69 28.80
C HIS A 29 -28.86 0.17 29.62
N SER A 30 -29.21 -0.44 30.76
CA SER A 30 -28.42 -1.34 31.61
C SER A 30 -27.38 -0.68 32.55
N PRO A 31 -27.64 -0.64 33.87
CA PRO A 31 -26.71 -0.10 34.88
C PRO A 31 -25.45 -0.96 35.12
N ASN A 32 -25.37 -2.17 34.54
CA ASN A 32 -24.28 -3.13 34.81
C ASN A 32 -23.40 -3.45 33.60
N THR A 33 -23.63 -2.82 32.45
CA THR A 33 -22.75 -2.95 31.28
C THR A 33 -21.97 -1.66 31.07
N PRO A 34 -20.68 -1.71 30.68
CA PRO A 34 -19.95 -0.52 30.28
C PRO A 34 -20.77 0.17 29.19
N ALA A 35 -21.23 1.39 29.46
CA ALA A 35 -22.08 2.12 28.54
C ALA A 35 -21.29 2.29 27.24
N THR A 36 -21.71 1.58 26.20
CA THR A 36 -21.11 1.66 24.87
C THR A 36 -22.05 2.41 23.96
N VAL A 37 -21.51 3.32 23.15
CA VAL A 37 -22.28 4.05 22.14
C VAL A 37 -21.69 3.75 20.76
N GLU A 38 -22.57 3.56 19.78
CA GLU A 38 -22.18 3.40 18.38
C GLU A 38 -21.62 4.72 17.85
N LEU A 39 -20.43 4.67 17.25
CA LEU A 39 -19.71 5.86 16.77
C LEU A 39 -20.54 6.66 15.76
N ASP A 40 -21.19 5.98 14.82
CA ASP A 40 -22.01 6.63 13.79
C ASP A 40 -23.18 7.39 14.41
N HIS A 41 -23.80 6.83 15.44
CA HIS A 41 -24.86 7.49 16.19
C HIS A 41 -24.33 8.69 17.00
N LEU A 42 -23.13 8.60 17.57
CA LEU A 42 -22.49 9.74 18.24
C LEU A 42 -22.19 10.89 17.25
N ILE A 43 -21.70 10.58 16.05
CA ILE A 43 -21.44 11.57 14.99
C ILE A 43 -22.73 12.28 14.62
N GLN A 44 -23.80 11.52 14.38
CA GLN A 44 -25.11 12.08 14.03
C GLN A 44 -25.65 13.01 15.13
N LEU A 45 -25.50 12.63 16.40
CA LEU A 45 -25.90 13.48 17.53
C LEU A 45 -25.07 14.76 17.66
N VAL A 46 -23.77 14.71 17.35
CA VAL A 46 -22.91 15.90 17.33
C VAL A 46 -23.28 16.84 16.19
N GLU A 47 -23.57 16.30 15.01
CA GLU A 47 -24.05 17.08 13.87
C GLU A 47 -25.39 17.74 14.15
N GLU A 48 -26.36 17.00 14.71
CA GLU A 48 -27.66 17.53 15.10
C GLU A 48 -27.53 18.62 16.18
N HIS A 49 -26.63 18.45 17.15
CA HIS A 49 -26.36 19.46 18.18
C HIS A 49 -25.71 20.72 17.61
N ASN A 50 -24.80 20.58 16.63
CA ASN A 50 -24.06 21.68 16.04
C ASN A 50 -24.85 22.42 14.95
N ALA A 51 -25.85 21.79 14.33
CA ALA A 51 -26.66 22.38 13.26
C ALA A 51 -27.31 23.74 13.61
N PRO A 52 -27.89 23.96 14.80
CA PRO A 52 -28.45 25.26 15.17
C PRO A 52 -27.43 26.25 15.75
N LEU A 53 -26.17 25.84 16.02
CA LEU A 53 -25.18 26.65 16.72
C LEU A 53 -24.24 27.38 15.74
N PRO A 54 -23.80 28.62 16.04
CA PRO A 54 -22.75 29.28 15.27
C PRO A 54 -21.41 28.53 15.43
N ALA A 55 -20.56 28.56 14.40
CA ALA A 55 -19.31 27.79 14.33
C ALA A 55 -18.36 27.94 15.53
N ARG A 56 -18.44 29.05 16.27
CA ARG A 56 -17.64 29.28 17.49
C ARG A 56 -18.00 28.38 18.66
N HIS A 57 -19.21 27.81 18.67
CA HIS A 57 -19.72 26.94 19.74
C HIS A 57 -19.85 25.49 19.31
N HIS A 58 -19.29 25.11 18.15
CA HIS A 58 -19.32 23.74 17.68
C HIS A 58 -18.52 22.84 18.61
N VAL A 59 -19.19 21.79 19.10
CA VAL A 59 -18.53 20.74 19.84
C VAL A 59 -17.72 19.92 18.85
N LYS A 60 -16.41 19.85 19.05
CA LYS A 60 -15.53 19.09 18.15
C LYS A 60 -15.53 17.63 18.56
N LEU A 61 -15.76 16.74 17.60
CA LEU A 61 -15.82 15.30 17.84
C LEU A 61 -14.53 14.75 18.48
N HIS A 62 -13.36 15.25 18.08
CA HIS A 62 -12.09 14.78 18.64
C HIS A 62 -11.92 15.10 20.13
N GLU A 63 -12.48 16.22 20.61
CA GLU A 63 -12.45 16.58 22.04
C GLU A 63 -13.35 15.65 22.86
N LEU A 64 -14.46 15.17 22.27
CA LEU A 64 -15.33 14.17 22.90
C LEU A 64 -14.72 12.76 22.88
N MET A 65 -13.95 12.43 21.84
CA MET A 65 -13.31 11.13 21.69
C MET A 65 -12.00 10.99 22.46
N ASP A 66 -11.50 12.07 23.06
CA ASP A 66 -10.26 12.01 23.82
C ASP A 66 -10.40 11.10 25.05
N GLY A 67 -9.52 10.10 25.14
CA GLY A 67 -9.57 9.03 26.13
C GLY A 67 -10.67 7.97 25.92
N ALA A 68 -11.42 8.01 24.82
CA ALA A 68 -12.47 7.02 24.55
C ALA A 68 -11.89 5.76 23.87
N GLY A 69 -12.00 4.62 24.55
CA GLY A 69 -11.55 3.32 24.04
C GLY A 69 -12.57 2.68 23.09
N VAL A 70 -12.09 2.00 22.04
CA VAL A 70 -12.95 1.17 21.19
C VAL A 70 -13.17 -0.18 21.89
N VAL A 71 -14.40 -0.43 22.34
CA VAL A 71 -14.75 -1.62 23.14
C VAL A 71 -15.07 -2.81 22.24
N ARG A 72 -15.87 -2.59 21.18
CA ARG A 72 -16.30 -3.67 20.29
C ARG A 72 -16.34 -3.17 18.86
N ARG A 73 -15.76 -3.96 17.96
CA ARG A 73 -16.02 -3.86 16.52
C ARG A 73 -17.02 -4.95 16.20
N SER A 74 -18.29 -4.58 16.04
CA SER A 74 -19.27 -5.50 15.50
C SER A 74 -19.15 -5.44 13.99
N THR A 75 -18.33 -6.31 13.42
CA THR A 75 -18.61 -6.78 12.06
C THR A 75 -20.01 -7.39 12.11
N GLU A 76 -20.89 -7.04 11.18
CA GLU A 76 -22.26 -7.60 11.05
C GLU A 76 -22.23 -9.10 10.64
N GLY A 77 -21.34 -9.87 11.28
CA GLY A 77 -21.04 -11.28 11.03
C GLY A 77 -21.79 -12.25 11.94
N ASP A 78 -22.43 -11.78 13.02
CA ASP A 78 -23.20 -12.65 13.93
C ASP A 78 -24.49 -13.22 13.27
N GLY A 79 -24.77 -12.87 12.01
CA GLY A 79 -25.79 -13.50 11.16
C GLY A 79 -25.25 -14.22 9.92
N GLU A 80 -23.93 -14.29 9.71
CA GLU A 80 -23.33 -14.90 8.51
C GLU A 80 -23.24 -16.43 8.57
N GLU A 81 -23.47 -17.04 9.73
CA GLU A 81 -23.39 -18.49 9.90
C GLU A 81 -24.48 -19.26 9.13
N ASN A 82 -25.60 -18.62 8.78
CA ASN A 82 -26.71 -19.24 8.04
C ASN A 82 -26.77 -18.90 6.53
N LEU A 83 -25.76 -18.22 5.98
CA LEU A 83 -25.71 -17.92 4.55
C LEU A 83 -25.09 -19.09 3.78
N SER A 84 -25.75 -19.48 2.69
CA SER A 84 -25.22 -20.45 1.71
C SER A 84 -23.85 -20.00 1.22
N GLU A 85 -22.93 -20.95 1.01
CA GLU A 85 -21.55 -20.66 0.55
C GLU A 85 -21.52 -19.84 -0.75
N MET A 86 -22.52 -20.04 -1.61
CA MET A 86 -22.71 -19.27 -2.84
C MET A 86 -22.97 -17.78 -2.57
N ASP A 87 -23.77 -17.46 -1.56
CA ASP A 87 -24.09 -16.08 -1.19
C ASP A 87 -22.89 -15.40 -0.53
N ARG A 88 -22.11 -16.14 0.26
CA ARG A 88 -20.82 -15.66 0.79
C ARG A 88 -19.86 -15.27 -0.33
N LEU A 89 -19.77 -16.08 -1.39
CA LEU A 89 -18.89 -15.80 -2.51
C LEU A 89 -19.36 -14.57 -3.32
N ARG A 90 -20.68 -14.42 -3.49
CA ARG A 90 -21.27 -13.26 -4.16
C ARG A 90 -21.01 -11.97 -3.38
N ARG A 91 -21.21 -11.98 -2.06
CA ARG A 91 -20.86 -10.84 -1.19
C ARG A 91 -19.39 -10.48 -1.25
N ARG A 92 -18.47 -11.45 -1.18
CA ARG A 92 -17.03 -11.17 -1.32
C ARG A 92 -16.68 -10.51 -2.66
N ARG A 93 -17.38 -10.85 -3.75
CA ARG A 93 -17.19 -10.20 -5.05
C ARG A 93 -17.73 -8.77 -5.04
N GLU A 94 -18.88 -8.54 -4.41
CA GLU A 94 -19.47 -7.21 -4.28
C GLU A 94 -18.63 -6.31 -3.37
N GLU A 95 -18.10 -6.83 -2.27
CA GLU A 95 -17.13 -6.13 -1.41
C GLU A 95 -15.83 -5.84 -2.13
N ALA A 96 -15.27 -6.79 -2.89
CA ALA A 96 -14.06 -6.55 -3.68
C ALA A 96 -14.29 -5.49 -4.76
N ALA A 97 -15.49 -5.45 -5.37
CA ALA A 97 -15.86 -4.42 -6.33
C ALA A 97 -16.03 -3.05 -5.65
N TYR A 98 -16.63 -3.02 -4.47
CA TYR A 98 -16.82 -1.82 -3.66
C TYR A 98 -15.49 -1.27 -3.13
N GLN A 99 -14.59 -2.13 -2.65
CA GLN A 99 -13.24 -1.71 -2.25
C GLN A 99 -12.46 -1.12 -3.43
N ARG A 100 -12.58 -1.70 -4.64
CA ARG A 100 -11.97 -1.13 -5.85
C ARG A 100 -12.60 0.19 -6.26
N SER A 101 -13.91 0.39 -6.06
CA SER A 101 -14.58 1.65 -6.37
C SER A 101 -14.22 2.74 -5.35
N ILE A 102 -14.17 2.42 -4.06
CA ILE A 102 -13.66 3.33 -3.02
C ILE A 102 -12.21 3.70 -3.32
N HIS A 103 -11.34 2.73 -3.61
CA HIS A 103 -9.93 3.01 -3.89
C HIS A 103 -9.75 3.93 -5.12
N LYS A 104 -10.72 3.95 -6.03
CA LYS A 104 -10.73 4.84 -7.18
C LYS A 104 -11.26 6.24 -6.84
N VAL A 105 -12.18 6.35 -5.89
CA VAL A 105 -12.70 7.63 -5.37
C VAL A 105 -11.71 8.26 -4.38
N THR A 106 -11.04 7.48 -3.55
CA THR A 106 -9.92 7.95 -2.71
C THR A 106 -8.66 8.19 -3.53
N ALA A 107 -8.38 7.48 -4.63
CA ALA A 107 -7.31 7.90 -5.53
C ALA A 107 -7.64 9.20 -6.30
N SER A 108 -8.93 9.48 -6.53
CA SER A 108 -9.39 10.70 -7.22
C SER A 108 -9.69 11.87 -6.28
N GLY A 109 -9.90 11.62 -4.99
CA GLY A 109 -10.23 12.61 -3.94
C GLY A 109 -9.19 12.70 -2.81
N SER A 110 -8.29 11.73 -2.66
CA SER A 110 -7.10 11.77 -1.80
C SER A 110 -5.82 12.06 -2.59
N ALA A 111 -5.98 12.51 -3.85
CA ALA A 111 -5.03 13.42 -4.50
C ALA A 111 -5.21 14.87 -4.02
N GLY A 112 -6.19 15.17 -3.15
CA GLY A 112 -6.36 16.50 -2.58
C GLY A 112 -7.16 16.51 -1.28
N GLY A 113 -6.47 16.67 -0.14
CA GLY A 113 -7.10 17.32 1.01
C GLY A 113 -6.79 16.73 2.38
N GLY A 114 -5.73 17.26 3.00
CA GLY A 114 -5.49 17.22 4.43
C GLY A 114 -4.00 17.42 4.73
N GLY A 115 -3.40 18.60 4.71
CA GLY A 115 -3.90 19.97 4.62
C GLY A 115 -2.84 20.86 5.31
N GLY A 116 -2.14 21.69 4.54
CA GLY A 116 -1.19 22.68 5.06
C GLY A 116 0.13 22.77 4.27
N GLY A 117 0.11 23.35 3.06
CA GLY A 117 1.34 23.72 2.33
C GLY A 117 1.28 23.50 0.83
N VAL A 118 0.71 24.46 0.12
CA VAL A 118 0.68 24.61 -1.35
C VAL A 118 2.12 24.68 -1.87
N LEU A 119 2.54 23.67 -2.69
CA LEU A 119 3.78 23.53 -3.51
C LEU A 119 4.53 22.17 -3.37
N GLY A 120 4.10 21.21 -2.54
CA GLY A 120 4.96 20.09 -2.12
C GLY A 120 4.54 18.62 -2.40
N GLY A 121 3.52 18.33 -3.21
CA GLY A 121 2.92 16.98 -3.28
C GLY A 121 3.78 15.90 -3.97
N GLU A 122 4.26 16.17 -5.19
CA GLU A 122 5.16 15.25 -5.89
C GLU A 122 6.55 15.21 -5.25
N THR A 123 6.98 16.32 -4.66
CA THR A 123 8.28 16.40 -3.99
C THR A 123 8.31 15.59 -2.71
N VAL A 124 7.27 15.60 -1.86
CA VAL A 124 7.26 14.82 -0.59
C VAL A 124 7.30 13.31 -0.81
N GLN A 125 6.68 12.79 -1.87
CA GLN A 125 6.73 11.36 -2.18
C GLN A 125 8.08 10.96 -2.78
N GLN A 126 8.68 11.82 -3.60
CA GLN A 126 10.08 11.68 -4.04
C GLN A 126 11.05 11.75 -2.85
N TYR A 127 10.84 12.67 -1.91
CA TYR A 127 11.67 12.81 -0.71
C TYR A 127 11.61 11.57 0.18
N ARG A 128 10.44 10.93 0.35
CA ARG A 128 10.36 9.67 1.11
C ARG A 128 11.16 8.54 0.46
N GLY A 129 11.14 8.45 -0.87
CA GLY A 129 11.97 7.51 -1.62
C GLY A 129 13.46 7.81 -1.46
N SER A 130 13.85 9.08 -1.60
CA SER A 130 15.24 9.53 -1.42
C SER A 130 15.73 9.35 0.02
N LEU A 131 14.87 9.52 1.02
CA LEU A 131 15.25 9.39 2.43
C LEU A 131 15.52 7.94 2.82
N ALA A 132 14.69 6.99 2.34
CA ALA A 132 14.93 5.57 2.54
C ALA A 132 16.26 5.13 1.89
N LEU A 133 16.56 5.67 0.71
CA LEU A 133 17.80 5.39 0.01
C LEU A 133 19.03 5.98 0.72
N ALA A 134 18.95 7.24 1.15
CA ALA A 134 19.99 7.88 1.93
C ALA A 134 20.25 7.14 3.26
N GLY A 135 19.18 6.64 3.90
CA GLY A 135 19.29 5.79 5.09
C GLY A 135 20.07 4.51 4.83
N ASN A 136 19.73 3.78 3.78
CA ASN A 136 20.46 2.56 3.39
C ASN A 136 21.92 2.86 3.03
N PHE A 137 22.19 3.98 2.36
CA PHE A 137 23.54 4.41 2.04
C PHE A 137 24.40 4.65 3.29
N ILE A 138 23.85 5.35 4.29
CA ILE A 138 24.54 5.59 5.56
C ILE A 138 24.79 4.26 6.29
N LEU A 139 23.81 3.36 6.30
CA LEU A 139 23.96 2.04 6.91
C LEU A 139 25.05 1.20 6.23
N CYS A 140 25.11 1.20 4.89
CA CYS A 140 26.17 0.52 4.14
C CYS A 140 27.54 1.15 4.38
N LEU A 141 27.64 2.47 4.47
CA LEU A 141 28.90 3.17 4.77
C LEU A 141 29.43 2.80 6.17
N VAL A 142 28.59 2.91 7.19
CA VAL A 142 28.98 2.58 8.57
C VAL A 142 29.28 1.09 8.69
N GLY A 143 28.45 0.23 8.08
CA GLY A 143 28.63 -1.21 8.08
C GLY A 143 29.92 -1.66 7.40
N SER A 144 30.24 -1.11 6.23
CA SER A 144 31.49 -1.42 5.52
C SER A 144 32.73 -0.92 6.27
N PHE A 145 32.68 0.27 6.88
CA PHE A 145 33.77 0.75 7.71
C PHE A 145 34.03 -0.16 8.92
N LEU A 146 32.98 -0.55 9.64
CA LEU A 146 33.08 -1.50 10.76
C LEU A 146 33.63 -2.86 10.29
N ALA A 147 33.11 -3.39 9.18
CA ALA A 147 33.57 -4.66 8.62
C ALA A 147 35.06 -4.61 8.26
N GLY A 148 35.52 -3.54 7.60
CA GLY A 148 36.94 -3.34 7.27
C GLY A 148 37.81 -3.22 8.52
N TYR A 149 37.32 -2.55 9.58
CA TYR A 149 38.04 -2.44 10.84
C TYR A 149 38.20 -3.80 11.53
N TYR A 150 37.09 -4.56 11.66
CA TYR A 150 37.12 -5.90 12.26
C TYR A 150 37.94 -6.90 11.43
N LEU A 151 37.96 -6.76 10.11
CA LEU A 151 38.85 -7.55 9.25
C LEU A 151 40.32 -7.29 9.60
N CYS A 152 40.72 -6.05 9.85
CA CYS A 152 42.09 -5.73 10.26
C CYS A 152 42.42 -6.23 11.68
N VAL A 153 41.42 -6.25 12.57
CA VAL A 153 41.57 -6.87 13.90
C VAL A 153 41.78 -8.37 13.79
N TYR A 154 41.04 -9.05 12.91
CA TYR A 154 41.20 -10.48 12.63
C TYR A 154 42.57 -10.82 12.01
N LEU A 155 43.14 -9.90 11.22
CA LEU A 155 44.49 -10.00 10.67
C LEU A 155 45.60 -9.55 11.64
N GLU A 156 45.26 -9.32 12.92
CA GLU A 156 46.21 -8.97 13.99
C GLU A 156 47.07 -7.72 13.73
N VAL A 157 46.59 -6.77 12.91
CA VAL A 157 47.33 -5.54 12.61
C VAL A 157 47.38 -4.66 13.85
N GLU A 158 48.52 -4.44 14.51
CA GLU A 158 48.56 -3.74 15.82
C GLU A 158 48.24 -2.24 15.76
N SER A 159 48.61 -1.57 14.67
CA SER A 159 48.50 -0.11 14.55
C SER A 159 47.06 0.36 14.31
N ILE A 160 46.53 1.18 15.22
CA ILE A 160 45.18 1.77 15.09
C ILE A 160 45.04 2.56 13.78
N THR A 161 46.07 3.32 13.41
CA THR A 161 46.08 4.16 12.21
C THR A 161 45.95 3.34 10.93
N THR A 162 46.63 2.20 10.83
CA THR A 162 46.55 1.35 9.64
C THR A 162 45.19 0.65 9.57
N ARG A 163 44.61 0.21 10.70
CA ARG A 163 43.24 -0.32 10.74
C ARG A 163 42.22 0.69 10.20
N ALA A 164 42.31 1.95 10.65
CA ALA A 164 41.41 3.02 10.23
C ALA A 164 41.57 3.38 8.74
N LEU A 165 42.79 3.33 8.21
CA LEU A 165 43.06 3.64 6.80
C LEU A 165 42.55 2.53 5.88
N VAL A 166 42.76 1.27 6.25
CA VAL A 166 42.24 0.11 5.50
C VAL A 166 40.71 0.08 5.55
N SER A 167 40.09 0.37 6.69
CA SER A 167 38.63 0.43 6.78
C SER A 167 38.04 1.58 5.97
N ALA A 168 38.71 2.73 5.90
CA ALA A 168 38.32 3.84 5.03
C ALA A 168 38.43 3.46 3.54
N CYS A 169 39.52 2.80 3.12
CA CYS A 169 39.66 2.28 1.77
C CYS A 169 38.57 1.26 1.41
N PHE A 170 38.26 0.35 2.34
CA PHE A 170 37.21 -0.65 2.14
C PHE A 170 35.82 0.00 2.01
N ALA A 171 35.49 0.96 2.87
CA ALA A 171 34.25 1.73 2.77
C ALA A 171 34.17 2.49 1.44
N PHE A 172 35.26 3.06 0.96
CA PHE A 172 35.31 3.74 -0.34
C PHE A 172 35.04 2.80 -1.53
N VAL A 173 35.62 1.59 -1.51
CA VAL A 173 35.33 0.58 -2.55
C VAL A 173 33.86 0.13 -2.50
N CYS A 174 33.30 -0.07 -1.31
CA CYS A 174 31.88 -0.37 -1.14
C CYS A 174 30.99 0.77 -1.68
N LEU A 175 31.37 2.03 -1.44
CA LEU A 175 30.65 3.19 -2.00
C LEU A 175 30.66 3.19 -3.53
N LEU A 176 31.80 2.90 -4.16
CA LEU A 176 31.89 2.82 -5.62
C LEU A 176 30.99 1.71 -6.17
N MET A 177 31.01 0.53 -5.54
CA MET A 177 30.13 -0.58 -5.92
C MET A 177 28.65 -0.19 -5.76
N GLU A 178 28.28 0.45 -4.66
CA GLU A 178 26.91 0.89 -4.41
C GLU A 178 26.43 1.89 -5.47
N VAL A 179 27.27 2.87 -5.86
CA VAL A 179 26.94 3.82 -6.92
C VAL A 179 26.72 3.12 -8.26
N VAL A 180 27.55 2.13 -8.61
CA VAL A 180 27.38 1.35 -9.84
C VAL A 180 26.09 0.53 -9.80
N LEU A 181 25.80 -0.14 -8.68
CA LEU A 181 24.54 -0.88 -8.49
C LEU A 181 23.33 0.05 -8.59
N PHE A 182 23.44 1.26 -8.03
CA PHE A 182 22.38 2.26 -8.08
C PHE A 182 22.07 2.69 -9.52
N ILE A 183 23.09 2.96 -10.34
CA ILE A 183 22.91 3.30 -11.76
C ILE A 183 22.19 2.15 -12.50
N ILE A 184 22.64 0.91 -12.31
CA ILE A 184 22.02 -0.27 -12.93
C ILE A 184 20.57 -0.44 -12.48
N PHE A 185 20.30 -0.22 -11.20
CA PHE A 185 18.96 -0.29 -10.64
C PHE A 185 18.06 0.79 -11.23
N GLU A 186 18.56 2.01 -11.37
CA GLU A 186 17.82 3.12 -11.96
C GLU A 186 17.46 2.84 -13.43
N GLU A 187 18.41 2.31 -14.22
CA GLU A 187 18.15 1.90 -15.61
C GLU A 187 17.08 0.80 -15.70
N LYS A 188 17.15 -0.21 -14.82
CA LYS A 188 16.14 -1.27 -14.76
C LYS A 188 14.77 -0.73 -14.37
N GLN A 189 14.71 0.19 -13.40
CA GLN A 189 13.47 0.79 -12.95
C GLN A 189 12.81 1.61 -14.06
N ARG A 190 13.59 2.44 -14.78
CA ARG A 190 13.11 3.18 -15.96
C ARG A 190 12.57 2.23 -17.04
N ALA A 191 13.24 1.11 -17.30
CA ALA A 191 12.78 0.13 -18.27
C ALA A 191 11.44 -0.53 -17.88
N TRP A 192 11.24 -0.81 -16.58
CA TRP A 192 9.98 -1.35 -16.06
C TRP A 192 8.85 -0.33 -16.10
N GLU A 193 9.13 0.92 -15.79
CA GLU A 193 8.16 2.01 -15.87
C GLU A 193 7.70 2.23 -17.32
N LEU A 194 8.63 2.21 -18.28
CA LEU A 194 8.31 2.32 -19.70
C LEU A 194 7.41 1.16 -20.18
N LYS A 195 7.72 -0.08 -19.78
CA LYS A 195 6.87 -1.24 -20.08
C LYS A 195 5.47 -1.08 -19.48
N ARG A 196 5.38 -0.65 -18.22
CA ARG A 196 4.12 -0.45 -17.51
C ARG A 196 3.26 0.66 -18.14
N GLN A 197 3.89 1.72 -18.64
CA GLN A 197 3.19 2.76 -19.41
C GLN A 197 2.66 2.23 -20.74
N LYS A 198 3.49 1.49 -21.49
CA LYS A 198 3.09 0.88 -22.77
C LYS A 198 1.93 -0.11 -22.61
N ASP A 199 1.93 -0.90 -21.53
CA ASP A 199 0.84 -1.84 -21.24
C ASP A 199 -0.46 -1.12 -20.87
N LYS A 200 -0.38 -0.03 -20.10
CA LYS A 200 -1.54 0.83 -19.80
C LYS A 200 -2.11 1.45 -21.07
N GLU A 201 -1.26 1.94 -21.97
CA GLU A 201 -1.68 2.54 -23.23
C GLU A 201 -2.34 1.51 -24.16
N ARG A 202 -1.74 0.32 -24.30
CA ARG A 202 -2.34 -0.80 -25.05
C ARG A 202 -3.69 -1.22 -24.46
N ALA A 203 -3.81 -1.28 -23.13
CA ALA A 203 -5.07 -1.58 -22.47
C ALA A 203 -6.12 -0.49 -22.71
N ALA A 204 -5.72 0.78 -22.70
CA ALA A 204 -6.60 1.91 -23.02
C ALA A 204 -7.07 1.88 -24.48
N GLN A 205 -6.16 1.63 -25.44
CA GLN A 205 -6.49 1.50 -26.86
C GLN A 205 -7.44 0.33 -27.16
N ARG A 206 -7.29 -0.81 -26.45
CA ARG A 206 -8.24 -1.93 -26.58
C ARG A 206 -9.63 -1.57 -26.05
N ARG A 207 -9.71 -0.76 -24.98
CA ARG A 207 -10.98 -0.27 -24.44
C ARG A 207 -11.64 0.74 -25.37
N SER A 208 -10.89 1.68 -25.96
CA SER A 208 -11.45 2.66 -26.89
C SER A 208 -11.92 2.01 -28.19
N LYS A 209 -11.18 1.03 -28.75
CA LYS A 209 -11.64 0.25 -29.92
C LYS A 209 -12.92 -0.55 -29.63
N LYS A 210 -13.06 -1.14 -28.44
CA LYS A 210 -14.29 -1.85 -28.04
C LYS A 210 -15.49 -0.91 -27.84
N ALA A 211 -15.24 0.32 -27.40
CA ALA A 211 -16.27 1.34 -27.26
C ALA A 211 -16.70 1.95 -28.61
N ALA A 212 -15.76 2.15 -29.54
CA ALA A 212 -16.03 2.69 -30.88
C ALA A 212 -16.56 1.65 -31.87
N GLY A 213 -16.28 0.35 -31.67
CA GLY A 213 -16.77 -0.76 -32.50
C GLY A 213 -18.11 -1.36 -32.06
N GLY A 214 -18.84 -0.71 -31.14
CA GLY A 214 -20.16 -1.14 -30.67
C GLY A 214 -21.27 -0.88 -31.68
N GLY A 215 -21.18 -1.51 -32.84
CA GLY A 215 -22.14 -1.36 -33.94
C GLY A 215 -21.79 -2.23 -35.13
N GLY A 216 -21.47 -3.51 -34.91
CA GLY A 216 -21.05 -4.44 -35.96
C GLY A 216 -21.62 -5.84 -35.71
N GLN A 217 -22.92 -5.97 -35.96
CA GLN A 217 -23.66 -7.15 -36.40
C GLN A 217 -22.94 -8.52 -36.22
N MET A 218 -23.40 -9.30 -35.21
CA MET A 218 -23.22 -10.74 -35.16
C MET A 218 -23.97 -11.37 -36.34
N ASN A 219 -23.25 -11.72 -37.40
CA ASN A 219 -23.66 -12.72 -38.38
C ASN A 219 -22.41 -13.35 -38.98
N GLY A 220 -22.15 -14.61 -38.65
CA GLY A 220 -21.15 -15.42 -39.35
C GLY A 220 -20.83 -16.71 -38.59
N PRO A 221 -20.65 -17.84 -39.28
CA PRO A 221 -21.31 -19.09 -38.92
C PRO A 221 -20.41 -20.11 -38.21
N VAL A 222 -21.08 -21.10 -37.63
CA VAL A 222 -20.51 -22.36 -37.15
C VAL A 222 -19.97 -23.19 -38.33
N SER A 223 -18.65 -23.44 -38.35
CA SER A 223 -17.88 -24.55 -38.98
C SER A 223 -16.41 -24.09 -39.13
N SER A 224 -15.34 -24.86 -39.04
CA SER A 224 -15.03 -26.29 -38.94
C SER A 224 -13.72 -26.40 -38.12
N MET A 225 -13.53 -27.39 -37.24
CA MET A 225 -12.74 -28.61 -37.49
C MET A 225 -11.49 -28.42 -38.39
N GLY A 226 -10.31 -28.77 -37.83
CA GLY A 226 -8.96 -28.64 -38.39
C GLY A 226 -8.21 -27.46 -37.74
N GLU A 227 -7.01 -27.54 -37.20
CA GLU A 227 -5.91 -28.48 -37.39
C GLU A 227 -4.93 -28.25 -36.23
N ALA A 228 -4.55 -29.33 -35.56
CA ALA A 228 -3.46 -29.32 -34.60
C ALA A 228 -2.16 -29.53 -35.37
N THR A 229 -1.29 -28.52 -35.44
CA THR A 229 0.19 -28.61 -35.47
C THR A 229 0.77 -27.22 -35.80
N GLU A 230 2.03 -27.00 -35.43
CA GLU A 230 2.87 -25.88 -35.90
C GLU A 230 2.85 -24.55 -35.12
N VAL A 231 3.18 -24.55 -33.82
CA VAL A 231 4.11 -23.55 -33.25
C VAL A 231 4.90 -24.14 -32.06
N ALA A 232 5.56 -25.28 -32.28
CA ALA A 232 6.61 -25.79 -31.38
C ALA A 232 8.03 -25.55 -31.95
N ALA A 233 8.16 -24.70 -32.98
CA ALA A 233 9.36 -24.61 -33.81
C ALA A 233 10.18 -23.31 -33.64
N VAL A 234 10.02 -22.56 -32.55
CA VAL A 234 10.85 -21.35 -32.27
C VAL A 234 11.70 -21.50 -30.99
N GLY A 235 11.52 -22.58 -30.22
CA GLY A 235 12.27 -22.79 -28.96
C GLY A 235 13.57 -23.61 -29.07
N ALA A 236 13.86 -24.22 -30.22
CA ALA A 236 14.94 -25.23 -30.32
C ALA A 236 16.19 -24.76 -31.11
N ALA A 237 16.19 -23.57 -31.70
CA ALA A 237 17.31 -23.09 -32.54
C ALA A 237 18.36 -22.24 -31.80
N GLU A 238 18.04 -21.66 -30.63
CA GLU A 238 18.93 -20.72 -29.92
C GLU A 238 19.80 -21.37 -28.82
N LEU A 239 19.78 -22.71 -28.70
CA LEU A 239 20.54 -23.44 -27.67
C LEU A 239 21.74 -24.23 -28.23
N ARG A 240 22.04 -24.09 -29.52
CA ARG A 240 23.17 -24.76 -30.19
C ARG A 240 24.37 -23.84 -30.49
N ARG A 241 24.29 -22.53 -30.17
CA ARG A 241 25.33 -21.55 -30.53
C ARG A 241 26.25 -21.11 -29.40
N ARG A 242 26.14 -21.69 -28.19
CA ARG A 242 26.91 -21.24 -27.02
C ARG A 242 27.65 -22.32 -26.22
N GLY A 243 27.70 -23.57 -26.71
CA GLY A 243 28.33 -24.69 -26.02
C GLY A 243 29.50 -25.30 -26.80
N GLY A 244 30.46 -24.49 -27.23
CA GLY A 244 31.66 -24.98 -27.92
C GLY A 244 32.85 -24.10 -27.61
N GLY A 245 33.60 -24.44 -26.57
CA GLY A 245 34.86 -23.79 -26.27
C GLY A 245 35.33 -24.03 -24.84
N GLY A 246 36.08 -25.10 -24.65
CA GLY A 246 37.06 -25.18 -23.58
C GLY A 246 36.98 -26.45 -22.74
N GLU A 247 37.60 -27.53 -23.24
CA GLU A 247 38.43 -28.40 -22.40
C GLU A 247 39.28 -29.33 -23.27
N GLU A 248 40.59 -29.12 -23.21
CA GLU A 248 41.74 -30.03 -23.38
C GLU A 248 42.96 -29.08 -23.34
N GLY A 249 43.83 -29.04 -22.34
CA GLY A 249 44.36 -30.12 -21.51
C GLY A 249 45.72 -30.51 -22.08
N GLY A 250 46.79 -30.24 -21.31
CA GLY A 250 48.04 -31.00 -21.44
C GLY A 250 49.33 -30.19 -21.68
N GLU A 251 50.27 -30.43 -20.75
CA GLU A 251 51.74 -30.52 -20.95
C GLU A 251 52.48 -29.19 -21.20
N GLU A 252 53.48 -28.76 -20.43
CA GLU A 252 54.48 -29.41 -19.56
C GLU A 252 54.80 -28.54 -18.32
#